data_AF-A0A2P5A8Q0-F1
#
_entry.id   AF-A0A2P5A8Q0-F1
#
_cell.length_a   1.000
_cell.length_b   1.000
_cell.length_c   1.000
_cell.angle_alpha   90.00
_cell.angle_beta   90.00
_cell.angle_gamma   90.00
#
_symmetry.space_group_name_H-M   'P 1'
#
loop_
_entity.id
_entity.type
_entity.pdbx_description
1 polymer ?
#
loop_
_entity_poly.entity_id
_entity_poly.type
_entity_poly.pdbx_seq_one_letter_code
_entity_poly.pdbx_strand_id
1 'polypeptide(L)'
;MDFHRLPEALFLLEILLIRLSPPFILCDPTNISPLSPDFLFGTASSSYQFEGAYLTDGKGLSNWDVCTHKQGNIIDGSNGDVAVDHYHRNQMYDLG
;
A
#
# COMPACT_ATOMS: atom_id res chain seq x y z
N MET A 1 21.73 26.82 50.94
CA MET A 1 21.32 26.23 49.65
C MET A 1 20.76 24.87 49.96
N ASP A 2 19.45 24.70 49.77
CA ASP A 2 18.70 23.53 50.20
C ASP A 2 18.23 22.77 48.95
N PHE A 3 18.80 21.58 48.72
CA PHE A 3 18.64 20.79 47.49
C PHE A 3 17.48 19.78 47.56
N HIS A 4 16.65 19.81 48.61
CA HIS A 4 15.57 18.84 48.82
C HIS A 4 14.20 19.23 48.24
N ARG A 5 14.09 20.33 47.48
CA ARG A 5 12.81 20.81 46.91
C ARG A 5 12.62 20.64 45.40
N LEU A 6 13.58 20.01 44.71
CA LEU A 6 13.59 19.86 43.25
C LEU A 6 12.64 18.80 42.65
N PRO A 7 12.25 17.68 43.31
CA PRO A 7 11.42 16.66 42.65
C PRO A 7 9.95 17.06 42.49
N GLU A 8 9.41 17.85 43.42
CA GLU A 8 8.01 18.31 43.39
C GLU A 8 7.74 19.27 42.22
N ALA A 9 8.70 20.18 41.94
CA ALA A 9 8.55 21.14 40.85
C ALA A 9 8.59 20.47 39.47
N LEU A 10 9.41 19.42 39.31
CA LEU A 10 9.47 18.63 38.08
C LEU A 10 8.20 17.79 37.88
N PHE A 11 7.67 17.19 38.95
CA PHE A 11 6.43 16.43 38.89
C PHE A 11 5.23 17.29 38.49
N LEU A 12 5.15 18.52 39.01
CA LEU A 12 4.12 19.49 38.63
C LEU A 12 4.31 20.00 37.19
N LEU A 13 5.55 20.16 36.73
CA LEU A 13 5.85 20.53 35.35
C LEU A 13 5.45 19.42 34.37
N GLU A 14 5.72 18.15 34.68
CA GLU A 14 5.27 16.99 33.90
C GLU A 14 3.74 16.95 33.80
N ILE A 15 3.02 17.16 34.91
CA ILE A 15 1.54 17.22 34.92
C ILE A 15 1.04 18.42 34.09
N LEU A 16 1.71 19.57 34.18
CA LEU A 16 1.35 20.76 33.40
C LEU A 16 1.59 20.54 31.91
N LEU A 17 2.71 19.91 31.52
CA LEU A 17 3.02 19.57 30.13
C LEU A 17 1.99 18.59 29.54
N ILE A 18 1.51 17.63 30.34
CA ILE A 18 0.41 16.72 29.94
C ILE A 18 -0.90 17.49 29.74
N ARG A 19 -1.20 18.50 30.56
CA ARG A 19 -2.41 19.34 30.46
C ARG A 19 -2.35 20.40 29.35
N LEU A 20 -1.15 20.78 28.91
CA LEU A 20 -0.91 21.71 27.81
C LEU A 20 -0.82 21.01 26.45
N SER A 21 -0.69 19.68 26.42
CA SER A 21 -0.88 18.94 25.18
C SER A 21 -2.33 19.15 24.72
N PRO A 22 -2.57 19.69 23.50
CA PRO A 22 -3.92 19.72 22.97
C PRO A 22 -4.44 18.28 22.98
N PRO A 23 -5.73 18.04 23.27
CA PRO A 23 -6.28 16.71 23.07
C PRO A 23 -5.89 16.34 21.64
N PHE A 24 -5.12 15.26 21.48
CA PHE A 24 -4.91 14.67 20.17
C PHE A 24 -6.31 14.52 19.59
N ILE A 25 -6.65 15.38 18.63
CA ILE A 25 -7.97 15.36 18.00
C ILE A 25 -7.99 14.03 17.26
N LEU A 26 -8.59 13.03 17.91
CA LEU A 26 -9.00 11.82 17.24
C LEU A 26 -9.98 12.29 16.17
N CYS A 27 -9.72 11.90 14.93
CA CYS A 27 -10.68 12.03 13.84
C CYS A 27 -12.06 11.66 14.37
N ASP A 28 -13.03 12.56 14.25
CA ASP A 28 -14.39 12.28 14.65
C ASP A 28 -14.89 11.05 13.88
N PRO A 29 -15.16 9.91 14.53
CA PRO A 29 -15.59 8.69 13.85
C PRO A 29 -16.97 8.85 13.18
N THR A 30 -17.68 9.95 13.45
CA THR A 30 -18.96 10.30 12.83
C THR A 30 -18.83 11.26 11.64
N ASN A 31 -17.62 11.75 11.35
CA ASN A 31 -17.35 12.58 10.17
C ASN A 31 -17.12 11.71 8.93
N ILE A 32 -18.20 11.07 8.46
CA ILE A 32 -18.20 10.28 7.22
C ILE A 32 -18.83 11.14 6.12
N SER A 33 -18.00 11.69 5.24
CA SER A 33 -18.49 12.41 4.06
C SER A 33 -19.05 11.41 3.04
N PRO A 34 -20.32 11.52 2.60
CA PRO A 34 -20.87 10.62 1.60
C PRO A 34 -20.23 10.88 0.22
N LEU A 35 -19.98 9.80 -0.52
CA LEU A 35 -19.53 9.89 -1.91
C LEU A 35 -20.61 10.53 -2.79
N SER A 36 -20.22 11.13 -3.91
CA SER A 36 -21.17 11.70 -4.88
C SER A 36 -22.10 10.61 -5.44
N PRO A 37 -23.36 10.95 -5.82
CA PRO A 37 -24.29 9.98 -6.40
C PRO A 37 -23.76 9.25 -7.63
N ASP A 38 -22.88 9.92 -8.40
CA ASP A 38 -22.27 9.40 -9.63
C ASP A 38 -20.85 8.82 -9.40
N PHE A 39 -20.50 8.50 -8.16
CA PHE A 39 -19.20 7.92 -7.85
C PHE A 39 -19.05 6.52 -8.47
N LEU A 40 -18.02 6.33 -9.30
CA LEU A 40 -17.72 5.05 -9.91
C LEU A 40 -16.72 4.25 -9.08
N PHE A 41 -17.14 3.06 -8.66
CA PHE A 41 -16.22 2.05 -8.14
C PHE A 41 -15.62 1.27 -9.30
N GLY A 42 -14.31 1.04 -9.24
CA GLY A 42 -13.59 0.29 -10.25
C GLY A 42 -12.42 -0.48 -9.63
N THR A 43 -11.86 -1.38 -10.43
CA THR A 43 -10.62 -2.08 -10.13
C THR A 43 -9.64 -1.84 -11.27
N ALA A 44 -8.34 -1.94 -10.98
CA ALA A 44 -7.28 -1.75 -11.95
C ALA A 44 -6.23 -2.85 -11.79
N SER A 45 -5.60 -3.22 -12.90
CA SER A 45 -4.47 -4.15 -12.96
C SER A 45 -3.41 -3.62 -13.93
N SER A 46 -2.31 -4.35 -14.06
CA SER A 46 -1.23 -4.09 -15.01
C SER A 46 -0.88 -5.38 -15.73
N SER A 47 -0.62 -5.32 -17.05
CA SER A 47 -0.43 -6.50 -17.89
C SER A 47 0.64 -7.45 -17.34
N TYR A 48 1.86 -6.95 -17.08
CA TYR A 48 2.97 -7.78 -16.58
C TYR A 48 2.70 -8.40 -15.20
N GLN A 49 1.84 -7.77 -14.38
CA GLN A 49 1.49 -8.27 -13.05
C GLN A 49 0.37 -9.32 -13.09
N PHE A 50 -0.38 -9.40 -14.18
CA PHE A 50 -1.64 -10.17 -14.23
C PHE A 50 -1.65 -11.24 -15.33
N GLU A 51 -1.20 -10.91 -16.54
CA GLU A 51 -1.39 -11.74 -17.74
C GLU A 51 -0.62 -13.06 -17.71
N GLY A 52 0.69 -13.00 -17.50
CA GLY A 52 1.58 -14.14 -17.73
C GLY A 52 1.85 -14.38 -19.21
N ALA A 53 2.04 -15.65 -19.59
CA ALA A 53 2.19 -16.09 -20.97
C ALA A 53 3.32 -15.35 -21.73
N TYR A 54 4.46 -15.14 -21.07
CA TYR A 54 5.45 -14.14 -21.51
C TYR A 54 6.09 -14.37 -22.89
N LEU A 55 6.05 -15.59 -23.43
CA LEU A 55 6.52 -15.98 -24.77
C LEU A 55 5.42 -16.61 -25.65
N THR A 56 4.16 -16.45 -25.28
CA THR A 56 3.04 -17.02 -26.03
C THR A 56 2.63 -16.11 -27.17
N ASP A 57 2.10 -16.69 -28.25
CA ASP A 57 1.43 -16.01 -29.37
C ASP A 57 2.20 -14.84 -30.01
N GLY A 58 3.52 -14.98 -30.07
CA GLY A 58 4.40 -13.99 -30.70
C GLY A 58 4.61 -12.72 -29.87
N LYS A 59 4.28 -12.72 -28.58
CA LYS A 59 4.62 -11.64 -27.66
C LYS A 59 6.13 -11.38 -27.67
N GLY A 60 6.52 -10.11 -27.84
CA GLY A 60 7.89 -9.65 -27.68
C GLY A 60 8.28 -9.44 -26.20
N LEU A 61 9.59 -9.39 -25.95
CA LEU A 61 10.10 -9.06 -24.62
C LEU A 61 9.89 -7.58 -24.30
N SER A 62 9.39 -7.31 -23.10
CA SER A 62 9.33 -6.00 -22.48
C SER A 62 10.59 -5.70 -21.67
N ASN A 63 10.78 -4.44 -21.28
CA ASN A 63 11.86 -4.08 -20.36
C ASN A 63 11.72 -4.78 -18.99
N TRP A 64 10.48 -5.06 -18.56
CA TRP A 64 10.23 -5.79 -17.32
C TRP A 64 10.65 -7.25 -17.42
N ASP A 65 10.43 -7.92 -18.56
CA ASP A 65 10.95 -9.27 -18.82
C ASP A 65 12.47 -9.29 -18.63
N VAL A 66 13.19 -8.36 -19.26
CA VAL A 66 14.66 -8.26 -19.15
C VAL A 66 15.11 -7.95 -17.72
N CYS A 67 14.41 -7.03 -17.06
CA CYS A 67 14.74 -6.59 -15.71
C CYS A 67 14.57 -7.73 -14.69
N THR A 68 13.45 -8.44 -14.71
CA THR A 68 13.15 -9.46 -13.68
C THR A 68 13.96 -10.74 -13.86
N HIS A 69 14.39 -11.05 -15.09
CA HIS A 69 15.28 -12.19 -15.35
C HIS A 69 16.74 -11.96 -14.94
N LYS A 70 17.11 -10.74 -14.56
CA LYS A 70 18.44 -10.45 -14.01
C LYS A 70 18.45 -10.72 -12.51
N GLN A 71 19.34 -11.63 -12.09
CA GLN A 71 19.48 -12.00 -10.68
C GLN A 71 19.76 -10.77 -9.80
N GLY A 72 18.99 -10.64 -8.70
CA GLY A 72 19.12 -9.54 -7.74
C GLY A 72 18.28 -8.30 -8.05
N ASN A 73 17.62 -8.22 -9.21
CA ASN A 73 16.72 -7.10 -9.52
C ASN A 73 15.35 -7.22 -8.84
N ILE A 74 14.89 -8.45 -8.59
CA ILE A 74 13.69 -8.75 -7.79
C ILE A 74 14.13 -9.44 -6.52
N ILE A 75 13.59 -9.00 -5.38
CA ILE A 75 14.03 -9.41 -4.02
C ILE A 75 13.97 -10.93 -3.84
N ASP A 76 12.92 -11.57 -4.33
CA ASP A 76 12.69 -13.01 -4.26
C ASP A 76 13.10 -13.76 -5.55
N GLY A 77 13.63 -13.03 -6.54
CA GLY A 77 14.00 -13.58 -7.84
C GLY A 77 12.81 -13.99 -8.73
N SER A 78 11.59 -13.60 -8.39
CA SER A 78 10.39 -13.88 -9.21
C SER A 78 10.33 -13.05 -10.49
N ASN A 79 9.50 -13.49 -11.44
CA ASN A 79 9.24 -12.82 -12.71
C ASN A 79 7.74 -12.87 -13.07
N GLY A 80 7.36 -12.23 -14.17
CA GLY A 80 6.00 -12.17 -14.67
C GLY A 80 5.62 -13.29 -15.64
N ASP A 81 6.40 -14.38 -15.72
CA ASP A 81 6.25 -15.38 -16.79
C ASP A 81 4.87 -16.05 -16.79
N VAL A 82 4.34 -16.28 -15.59
CA VAL A 82 3.03 -16.88 -15.34
C VAL A 82 2.08 -15.89 -14.68
N ALA A 83 2.56 -15.05 -13.75
CA ALA A 83 1.72 -14.13 -12.97
C ALA A 83 0.50 -14.86 -12.35
N VAL A 84 -0.73 -14.34 -12.55
CA VAL A 84 -1.98 -15.03 -12.16
C VAL A 84 -2.62 -15.78 -13.34
N ASP A 85 -1.89 -15.93 -14.44
CA ASP A 85 -2.32 -16.67 -15.64
C ASP A 85 -3.63 -16.13 -16.25
N HIS A 86 -3.83 -14.81 -16.14
CA HIS A 86 -5.03 -14.15 -16.62
C HIS A 86 -5.19 -14.26 -18.13
N TYR A 87 -4.07 -14.34 -18.87
CA TYR A 87 -4.05 -14.48 -20.32
C TYR A 87 -4.88 -15.68 -20.80
N HIS A 88 -4.70 -16.85 -20.16
CA HIS A 88 -5.47 -18.05 -20.52
C HIS A 88 -6.84 -18.10 -19.84
N ARG A 89 -6.97 -17.54 -18.63
CA ARG A 89 -8.21 -17.62 -17.83
C ARG A 89 -9.31 -16.68 -18.33
N ASN A 90 -8.96 -15.58 -19.00
CA ASN A 90 -9.94 -14.65 -19.55
C ASN A 90 -10.66 -15.16 -20.78
N GLN A 91 -9.94 -15.85 -21.68
CA GLN A 91 -10.53 -16.34 -22.92
C GLN A 91 -11.72 -17.29 -22.69
N MET A 92 -11.79 -17.92 -21.51
CA MET A 92 -12.87 -18.81 -21.14
C MET A 92 -14.22 -18.09 -20.89
N TYR A 93 -14.23 -16.78 -20.68
CA TYR A 93 -15.45 -16.01 -20.36
C TYR A 93 -16.08 -15.30 -21.56
N ASP A 94 -15.44 -15.27 -22.73
CA ASP A 94 -15.93 -14.58 -23.94
C ASP A 94 -16.77 -15.48 -24.88
N LEU A 95 -17.10 -16.72 -24.47
CA LEU A 95 -17.89 -17.70 -25.26
C LEU A 95 -19.30 -17.99 -24.68
N GLY A 96 -19.88 -17.05 -23.93
CA GLY A 96 -21.24 -17.15 -23.34
C GLY A 96 -22.20 -16.12 -23.91
#